data_AF-A0A1X0XY27-F1
#
_entry.id   AF-A0A1X0XY27-F1
#
_cell.length_a   1.000
_cell.length_b   1.000
_cell.length_c   1.000
_cell.angle_alpha   90.00
_cell.angle_beta   90.00
_cell.angle_gamma   90.00
#
_symmetry.space_group_name_H-M   'P 1'
#
loop_
_entity.id
_entity.type
_entity.pdbx_description
1 polymer ?
#
loop_
_entity_poly.entity_id
_entity_poly.type
_entity_poly.pdbx_seq_one_letter_code
_entity_poly.pdbx_strand_id
1 'polypeptide(L)'
;MVSDPGEMVEWLAEKAPDTLERRVTVVPVKGNLGMYDEGVQAFASNGNVHSGLGRPGIPGGPVLAYFPDIKLLADAVAMADGQPLGVIEFFAGDVAGWAAATNAINLDTGEPTPGVPADIHAALVELRDAGYDGFHKDRESYFARRYFPPIDKLLAAGYPYKFVAGYLVALGIQGKNADEYLKRIYVPPSKRRRPGRF
;
A
#
# COMPACT_ATOMS: atom_id res chain seq x y z
N MET A 1 -1.32 13.20 -3.92
CA MET A 1 -0.18 13.46 -4.81
C MET A 1 -0.61 12.93 -6.16
N VAL A 2 -0.62 13.73 -7.22
CA VAL A 2 -0.98 13.25 -8.56
C VAL A 2 0.19 13.58 -9.46
N SER A 3 1.20 12.72 -9.43
CA SER A 3 2.35 12.85 -10.32
C SER A 3 1.97 12.49 -11.74
N ASP A 4 2.54 13.23 -12.69
CA ASP A 4 2.36 12.98 -14.11
C ASP A 4 2.79 11.54 -14.45
N PRO A 5 1.93 10.74 -15.12
CA PRO A 5 2.28 9.37 -15.43
C PRO A 5 3.49 9.22 -16.35
N GLY A 6 3.74 10.18 -17.24
CA GLY A 6 4.92 10.21 -18.09
C GLY A 6 6.20 10.39 -17.28
N GLU A 7 6.24 11.40 -16.41
CA GLU A 7 7.38 11.66 -15.52
C GLU A 7 7.72 10.45 -14.62
N MET A 8 6.71 9.80 -14.05
CA MET A 8 6.91 8.58 -13.24
C MET A 8 7.57 7.46 -14.05
N VAL A 9 7.13 7.27 -15.30
CA VAL A 9 7.67 6.23 -16.20
C VAL A 9 9.11 6.53 -16.58
N GLU A 10 9.43 7.77 -16.90
CA GLU A 10 10.80 8.21 -17.19
C GLU A 10 11.71 7.99 -15.98
N TRP A 11 11.25 8.39 -14.78
CA TRP A 11 11.99 8.18 -13.54
C TRP A 11 12.27 6.70 -13.29
N LEU A 12 11.29 5.81 -13.49
CA LEU A 12 11.48 4.36 -13.33
C LEU A 12 12.49 3.80 -14.34
N ALA A 13 12.45 4.26 -15.59
CA ALA A 13 13.39 3.85 -16.62
C ALA A 13 14.82 4.30 -16.30
N GLU A 14 14.99 5.50 -15.74
CA GLU A 14 16.30 6.01 -15.30
C GLU A 14 16.84 5.24 -14.10
N LYS A 15 16.00 4.87 -13.12
CA LYS A 15 16.45 4.20 -11.88
C LYS A 15 16.71 2.72 -12.03
N ALA A 16 16.16 2.06 -13.04
CA ALA A 16 16.34 0.63 -13.27
C ALA A 16 16.48 0.29 -14.76
N PRO A 17 17.49 0.85 -15.46
CA PRO A 17 17.67 0.62 -16.89
C PRO A 17 18.00 -0.86 -17.19
N ASP A 18 18.76 -1.51 -16.31
CA ASP A 18 19.26 -2.87 -16.50
C ASP A 18 18.20 -3.96 -16.30
N THR A 19 17.04 -3.61 -15.72
CA THR A 19 15.95 -4.54 -15.43
C THR A 19 14.62 -4.11 -16.05
N LEU A 20 14.66 -3.09 -16.93
CA LEU A 20 13.48 -2.48 -17.51
C LEU A 20 12.68 -3.44 -18.41
N GLU A 21 13.30 -4.47 -18.99
CA GLU A 21 12.57 -5.49 -19.75
C GLU A 21 11.62 -6.31 -18.86
N ARG A 22 11.94 -6.42 -17.56
CA ARG A 22 11.14 -7.11 -16.54
C ARG A 22 10.17 -6.21 -15.79
N ARG A 23 10.05 -4.94 -16.18
CA ARG A 23 9.14 -3.98 -15.55
C ARG A 23 7.73 -4.53 -15.40
N VAL A 24 7.04 -4.17 -14.32
CA VAL A 24 5.68 -4.63 -14.04
C VAL A 24 4.74 -3.43 -13.99
N THR A 25 3.61 -3.51 -14.68
CA THR A 25 2.52 -2.54 -14.49
C THR A 25 1.41 -3.17 -13.65
N VAL A 26 1.12 -2.57 -12.50
CA VAL A 26 0.01 -2.95 -11.62
C VAL A 26 -1.14 -1.99 -11.86
N VAL A 27 -2.30 -2.52 -12.26
CA VAL A 27 -3.49 -1.72 -12.62
C VAL A 27 -4.74 -2.28 -11.95
N PRO A 28 -5.77 -1.47 -11.67
CA PRO A 28 -7.03 -1.97 -11.10
C PRO A 28 -7.75 -2.93 -12.05
N VAL A 29 -7.66 -2.73 -13.36
CA VAL A 29 -8.33 -3.56 -14.38
C VAL A 29 -7.43 -3.72 -15.62
N LYS A 30 -7.19 -4.97 -16.04
CA LYS A 30 -6.33 -5.32 -17.18
C LYS A 30 -6.96 -5.06 -18.56
N GLY A 31 -8.30 -5.03 -18.65
CA GLY A 31 -9.04 -4.97 -19.91
C GLY A 31 -9.17 -3.59 -20.57
N ASN A 32 -8.72 -2.51 -19.93
CA ASN A 32 -8.94 -1.13 -20.38
C ASN A 32 -7.64 -0.29 -20.44
N LEU A 33 -6.52 -0.90 -20.88
CA LEU A 33 -5.25 -0.17 -20.98
C LEU A 33 -5.33 1.06 -21.91
N GLY A 34 -6.19 1.03 -22.94
CA GLY A 34 -6.39 2.16 -23.87
C GLY A 34 -7.07 3.40 -23.26
N MET A 35 -7.53 3.32 -22.01
CA MET A 35 -8.02 4.49 -21.26
C MET A 35 -6.94 5.10 -20.35
N TYR A 36 -5.74 4.52 -20.33
CA TYR A 36 -4.64 5.02 -19.51
C TYR A 36 -3.77 6.00 -20.30
N ASP A 37 -2.98 6.77 -19.56
CA ASP A 37 -2.01 7.68 -20.13
C ASP A 37 -1.03 6.96 -21.08
N GLU A 38 -0.55 7.64 -22.12
CA GLU A 38 0.34 7.07 -23.14
C GLU A 38 1.64 6.54 -22.53
N GLY A 39 2.18 7.21 -21.51
CA GLY A 39 3.36 6.76 -20.77
C GLY A 39 3.11 5.42 -20.06
N VAL A 40 1.95 5.28 -19.43
CA VAL A 40 1.52 4.03 -18.77
C VAL A 40 1.36 2.91 -19.79
N GLN A 41 0.77 3.20 -20.96
CA GLN A 41 0.64 2.22 -22.04
C GLN A 41 2.01 1.78 -22.58
N ALA A 42 2.93 2.73 -22.77
CA ALA A 42 4.30 2.44 -23.19
C ALA A 42 5.04 1.59 -22.16
N PHE A 43 4.89 1.89 -20.87
CA PHE A 43 5.46 1.08 -19.79
C PHE A 43 4.84 -0.32 -19.74
N ALA A 44 3.54 -0.47 -19.96
CA ALA A 44 2.87 -1.76 -19.98
C ALA A 44 3.14 -2.62 -21.23
N SER A 45 3.81 -2.06 -22.25
CA SER A 45 3.98 -2.70 -23.57
C SER A 45 4.77 -4.02 -23.58
N ASN A 46 5.52 -4.34 -22.53
CA ASN A 46 6.17 -5.66 -22.40
C ASN A 46 5.19 -6.79 -22.04
N GLY A 47 3.92 -6.47 -21.79
CA GLY A 47 2.87 -7.44 -21.46
C GLY A 47 2.89 -7.95 -20.01
N ASN A 48 3.82 -7.47 -19.18
CA ASN A 48 3.93 -7.87 -17.78
C ASN A 48 3.01 -7.03 -16.89
N VAL A 49 1.70 -7.31 -17.00
CA VAL A 49 0.63 -6.54 -16.35
C VAL A 49 -0.10 -7.38 -15.31
N HIS A 50 -0.14 -6.87 -14.08
CA HIS A 50 -0.86 -7.43 -12.93
C HIS A 50 -2.12 -6.63 -12.62
N SER A 51 -3.22 -7.30 -12.29
CA SER A 51 -4.48 -6.63 -11.93
C SER A 51 -5.20 -7.23 -10.73
N GLY A 52 -4.50 -7.99 -9.87
CA GLY A 52 -5.09 -8.73 -8.75
C GLY A 52 -5.97 -9.93 -9.16
N LEU A 53 -6.47 -9.94 -10.39
CA LEU A 53 -7.18 -11.04 -11.04
C LEU A 53 -6.33 -11.63 -12.18
N GLY A 54 -6.34 -12.96 -12.30
CA GLY A 54 -5.64 -13.68 -13.37
C GLY A 54 -4.20 -14.06 -13.01
N ARG A 55 -3.36 -14.25 -14.04
CA ARG A 55 -1.96 -14.64 -13.85
C ARG A 55 -1.18 -13.46 -13.23
N PRO A 56 -0.43 -13.67 -12.13
CA PRO A 56 0.41 -12.63 -11.55
C PRO A 56 1.45 -12.13 -12.56
N GLY A 57 1.85 -10.86 -12.41
CA GLY A 57 3.06 -10.35 -13.04
C GLY A 57 4.31 -11.11 -12.59
N ILE A 58 5.36 -11.06 -13.40
CA ILE A 58 6.67 -11.66 -13.09
C ILE A 58 7.52 -10.58 -12.40
N PRO A 59 7.93 -10.76 -11.13
CA PRO A 59 8.79 -9.80 -10.42
C PRO A 59 10.20 -9.69 -11.01
N GLY A 60 10.97 -8.70 -10.53
CA GLY A 60 12.40 -8.55 -10.83
C GLY A 60 12.77 -7.38 -11.74
N GLY A 61 11.88 -6.40 -11.91
CA GLY A 61 12.14 -5.12 -12.55
C GLY A 61 11.37 -3.98 -11.88
N PRO A 62 11.50 -2.73 -12.35
CA PRO A 62 10.79 -1.60 -11.76
C PRO A 62 9.28 -1.77 -11.89
N VAL A 63 8.54 -1.27 -10.89
CA VAL A 63 7.09 -1.43 -10.81
C VAL A 63 6.40 -0.08 -10.91
N LEU A 64 5.39 0.00 -11.77
CA LEU A 64 4.45 1.11 -11.81
C LEU A 64 3.10 0.64 -11.27
N ALA A 65 2.67 1.17 -10.14
CA ALA A 65 1.34 0.97 -9.60
C ALA A 65 0.43 2.14 -9.98
N TYR A 66 -0.45 1.91 -10.95
CA TYR A 66 -1.36 2.92 -11.47
C TYR A 66 -2.72 2.78 -10.78
N PHE A 67 -3.06 3.76 -9.94
CA PHE A 67 -4.29 3.81 -9.15
C PHE A 67 -4.54 2.57 -8.27
N PRO A 68 -3.56 2.13 -7.46
CA PRO A 68 -3.75 0.95 -6.63
C PRO A 68 -4.73 1.21 -5.48
N ASP A 69 -5.54 0.20 -5.16
CA ASP A 69 -6.12 0.09 -3.83
C ASP A 69 -5.09 -0.51 -2.85
N ILE A 70 -5.47 -0.73 -1.59
CA ILE A 70 -4.56 -1.28 -0.57
C ILE A 70 -4.03 -2.67 -0.93
N LYS A 71 -4.83 -3.51 -1.61
CA LYS A 71 -4.39 -4.85 -2.02
C LYS A 71 -3.38 -4.77 -3.14
N LEU A 72 -3.67 -3.98 -4.17
CA LEU A 72 -2.78 -3.80 -5.31
C LEU A 72 -1.50 -3.06 -4.92
N LEU A 73 -1.57 -2.15 -3.94
CA LEU A 73 -0.37 -1.53 -3.37
C LEU A 73 0.53 -2.57 -2.71
N ALA A 74 -0.05 -3.50 -1.92
CA ALA A 74 0.71 -4.58 -1.30
C ALA A 74 1.33 -5.52 -2.35
N ASP A 75 0.58 -5.84 -3.40
CA ASP A 75 1.09 -6.63 -4.53
C ASP A 75 2.24 -5.89 -5.24
N ALA A 76 2.11 -4.58 -5.49
CA ALA A 76 3.14 -3.77 -6.12
C ALA A 76 4.43 -3.70 -5.27
N VAL A 77 4.31 -3.52 -3.96
CA VAL A 77 5.44 -3.58 -3.02
C VAL A 77 6.13 -4.93 -3.08
N ALA A 78 5.36 -6.03 -3.08
CA ALA A 78 5.93 -7.38 -3.16
C ALA A 78 6.59 -7.66 -4.52
N MET A 79 6.04 -7.15 -5.62
CA MET A 79 6.60 -7.32 -6.97
C MET A 79 7.85 -6.49 -7.21
N ALA A 80 7.96 -5.33 -6.54
CA ALA A 80 9.13 -4.48 -6.65
C ALA A 80 10.37 -5.20 -6.10
N ASP A 81 10.27 -5.91 -4.98
CA ASP A 81 11.34 -6.76 -4.44
C ASP A 81 12.73 -6.07 -4.45
N GLY A 82 12.79 -4.85 -3.91
CA GLY A 82 14.01 -4.02 -3.89
C GLY A 82 14.29 -3.23 -5.16
N GLN A 83 13.48 -3.36 -6.20
CA GLN A 83 13.49 -2.50 -7.40
C GLN A 83 12.71 -1.19 -7.14
N PRO A 84 12.93 -0.15 -7.97
CA PRO A 84 12.13 1.07 -7.91
C PRO A 84 10.63 0.81 -8.05
N LEU A 85 9.83 1.47 -7.22
CA LEU A 85 8.38 1.43 -7.24
C LEU A 85 7.82 2.85 -7.39
N GLY A 86 7.13 3.08 -8.50
CA GLY A 86 6.37 4.29 -8.76
C GLY A 86 4.89 4.06 -8.47
N VAL A 87 4.25 4.99 -7.76
CA VAL A 87 2.83 4.89 -7.42
C VAL A 87 2.10 6.14 -7.86
N ILE A 88 1.04 5.97 -8.64
CA ILE A 88 0.16 7.05 -9.09
C ILE A 88 -1.19 6.88 -8.40
N GLU A 89 -1.61 7.87 -7.63
CA GLU A 89 -2.88 7.85 -6.89
C GLU A 89 -4.04 8.35 -7.75
N PHE A 90 -5.22 7.73 -7.62
CA PHE A 90 -6.43 8.27 -8.26
C PHE A 90 -6.99 9.46 -7.47
N PHE A 91 -7.01 9.33 -6.13
CA PHE A 91 -7.33 10.41 -5.22
C PHE A 91 -6.13 10.74 -4.35
N ALA A 92 -5.84 12.04 -4.22
CA ALA A 92 -4.73 12.50 -3.40
C ALA A 92 -4.83 11.98 -1.96
N GLY A 93 -3.77 11.32 -1.51
CA GLY A 93 -3.62 10.80 -0.15
C GLY A 93 -4.03 9.34 0.04
N ASP A 94 -4.45 8.65 -1.03
CA ASP A 94 -4.86 7.24 -0.95
C ASP A 94 -3.72 6.29 -0.55
N VAL A 95 -2.47 6.63 -0.86
CA VAL A 95 -1.26 5.90 -0.46
C VAL A 95 -0.36 6.70 0.50
N ALA A 96 -0.85 7.81 1.07
CA ALA A 96 -0.06 8.68 1.96
C ALA A 96 0.62 7.94 3.12
N GLY A 97 -0.04 6.91 3.66
CA GLY A 97 0.54 6.09 4.72
C GLY A 97 1.74 5.25 4.27
N TRP A 98 1.66 4.67 3.08
CA TRP A 98 2.80 3.95 2.49
C TRP A 98 3.94 4.94 2.18
N ALA A 99 3.61 6.07 1.56
CA ALA A 99 4.60 7.09 1.22
C ALA A 99 5.33 7.64 2.45
N ALA A 100 4.62 7.90 3.55
CA ALA A 100 5.22 8.32 4.82
C ALA A 100 6.10 7.23 5.45
N ALA A 101 5.73 5.96 5.34
CA ALA A 101 6.48 4.84 5.90
C ALA A 101 7.79 4.55 5.14
N THR A 102 7.79 4.74 3.83
CA THR A 102 8.93 4.47 2.95
C THR A 102 9.77 5.71 2.67
N ASN A 103 9.37 6.88 3.19
CA ASN A 103 9.98 8.16 2.85
C ASN A 103 9.97 8.39 1.32
N ALA A 104 8.85 8.04 0.66
CA ALA A 104 8.70 8.09 -0.79
C ALA A 104 8.89 9.53 -1.30
N ILE A 105 9.60 9.66 -2.42
CA ILE A 105 9.85 10.94 -3.07
C ILE A 105 8.58 11.35 -3.83
N ASN A 106 8.12 12.58 -3.60
CA ASN A 106 7.13 13.22 -4.45
C ASN A 106 7.84 13.77 -5.69
N LEU A 107 7.52 13.27 -6.88
CA LEU A 107 8.20 13.73 -8.10
C LEU A 107 7.86 15.19 -8.43
N ASP A 108 6.66 15.67 -8.08
CA ASP A 108 6.23 17.05 -8.34
C ASP A 108 7.06 18.08 -7.56
N THR A 109 7.54 17.70 -6.37
CA THR A 109 8.30 18.61 -5.48
C THR A 109 9.77 18.20 -5.33
N GLY A 110 10.13 16.98 -5.72
CA GLY A 110 11.44 16.36 -5.45
C GLY A 110 11.68 16.06 -3.97
N GLU A 111 10.71 16.30 -3.09
CA GLU A 111 10.88 16.16 -1.64
C GLU A 111 10.41 14.80 -1.13
N PRO A 112 11.07 14.24 -0.10
CA PRO A 112 10.59 13.05 0.56
C PRO A 112 9.30 13.33 1.34
N THR A 113 8.38 12.38 1.33
CA THR A 113 7.15 12.44 2.11
C THR A 113 7.49 12.40 3.60
N PRO A 114 7.04 13.39 4.41
CA PRO A 114 7.30 13.39 5.84
C PRO A 114 6.77 12.13 6.53
N GLY A 115 7.59 11.58 7.42
CA GLY A 115 7.18 10.48 8.29
C GLY A 115 6.16 10.90 9.35
N VAL A 116 5.87 9.98 10.26
CA VAL A 116 5.00 10.21 11.42
C VAL A 116 5.82 10.46 12.69
N PRO A 117 5.25 11.10 13.73
CA PRO A 117 5.89 11.20 15.04
C PRO A 117 6.30 9.82 15.59
N ALA A 118 7.39 9.76 16.35
CA ALA A 118 7.98 8.50 16.82
C ALA A 118 7.01 7.64 17.62
N ASP A 119 6.13 8.27 18.41
CA ASP A 119 5.16 7.57 19.23
C ASP A 119 3.99 7.00 18.41
N ILE A 120 3.67 7.61 17.26
CA ILE A 120 2.73 7.08 16.26
C ILE A 120 3.37 5.92 15.49
N HIS A 121 4.64 6.08 15.11
CA HIS A 121 5.40 4.99 14.48
C HIS A 121 5.43 3.75 15.38
N ALA A 122 5.71 3.91 16.68
CA ALA A 122 5.67 2.81 17.64
C ALA A 122 4.30 2.11 17.68
N ALA A 123 3.20 2.87 17.66
CA ALA A 123 1.85 2.29 17.64
C ALA A 123 1.56 1.51 16.34
N LEU A 124 2.08 1.97 15.20
CA LEU A 124 1.97 1.27 13.92
C LEU A 124 2.78 -0.04 13.93
N VAL A 125 3.98 -0.03 14.52
CA VAL A 125 4.80 -1.24 14.70
C VAL A 125 4.12 -2.23 15.64
N GLU A 126 3.61 -1.78 16.79
CA GLU A 126 2.86 -2.62 17.72
C GLU A 126 1.63 -3.25 17.04
N LEU A 127 0.90 -2.47 16.24
CA LEU A 127 -0.26 -2.96 15.50
C LEU A 127 0.14 -3.98 14.43
N ARG A 128 1.25 -3.73 13.72
CA ARG A 128 1.84 -4.67 12.76
C ARG A 128 2.19 -5.99 13.43
N ASP A 129 2.88 -5.95 14.55
CA ASP A 129 3.31 -7.14 15.28
C ASP A 129 2.12 -7.93 15.84
N ALA A 130 1.13 -7.23 16.37
CA ALA A 130 -0.11 -7.87 16.80
C ALA A 130 -0.83 -8.56 15.63
N GLY A 131 -0.85 -7.91 14.46
CA GLY A 131 -1.56 -8.32 13.26
C GLY A 131 -0.77 -9.13 12.25
N TYR A 132 0.43 -9.63 12.60
CA TYR A 132 1.30 -10.34 11.66
C TYR A 132 0.58 -11.55 11.01
N ASP A 133 -0.11 -12.36 11.82
CA ASP A 133 -0.96 -13.48 11.37
C ASP A 133 -2.37 -13.03 10.93
N GLY A 134 -2.55 -11.72 10.72
CA GLY A 134 -3.80 -11.08 10.36
C GLY A 134 -4.66 -10.65 11.55
N PHE A 135 -5.68 -9.85 11.25
CA PHE A 135 -6.58 -9.23 12.22
C PHE A 135 -7.92 -9.98 12.40
N HIS A 136 -8.00 -11.23 11.96
CA HIS A 136 -9.25 -11.96 11.88
C HIS A 136 -9.76 -12.49 13.24
N LYS A 137 -8.89 -12.51 14.27
CA LYS A 137 -9.13 -13.06 15.60
C LYS A 137 -9.66 -12.01 16.60
N ASP A 138 -10.31 -10.96 16.12
CA ASP A 138 -10.76 -9.80 16.92
C ASP A 138 -11.77 -10.13 18.03
N ARG A 139 -12.38 -11.31 17.99
CA ARG A 139 -13.31 -11.80 19.01
C ARG A 139 -12.63 -12.55 20.17
N GLU A 140 -11.36 -12.85 20.06
CA GLU A 140 -10.58 -13.50 21.10
C GLU A 140 -9.96 -12.44 22.02
N SER A 141 -10.25 -12.51 23.32
CA SER A 141 -9.84 -11.49 24.30
C SER A 141 -8.33 -11.21 24.29
N TYR A 142 -7.50 -12.21 24.03
CA TYR A 142 -6.05 -12.05 23.92
C TYR A 142 -5.65 -11.15 22.74
N PHE A 143 -6.19 -11.41 21.55
CA PHE A 143 -5.90 -10.64 20.35
C PHE A 143 -6.53 -9.24 20.41
N ALA A 144 -7.75 -9.13 20.90
CA ALA A 144 -8.42 -7.84 21.13
C ALA A 144 -7.59 -6.90 22.01
N ARG A 145 -6.98 -7.42 23.09
CA ARG A 145 -6.09 -6.65 23.99
C ARG A 145 -4.81 -6.15 23.31
N ARG A 146 -4.39 -6.76 22.20
CA ARG A 146 -3.22 -6.37 21.42
C ARG A 146 -3.56 -5.43 20.27
N TYR A 147 -4.69 -5.64 19.59
CA TYR A 147 -5.10 -4.80 18.47
C TYR A 147 -5.58 -3.42 18.91
N PHE A 148 -6.44 -3.39 19.94
CA PHE A 148 -7.23 -2.19 20.19
C PHE A 148 -6.46 -1.04 20.84
N PRO A 149 -5.49 -1.23 21.75
CA PRO A 149 -4.72 -0.12 22.29
C PRO A 149 -3.98 0.71 21.21
N PRO A 150 -3.22 0.12 20.27
CA PRO A 150 -2.60 0.93 19.22
C PRO A 150 -3.64 1.52 18.25
N ILE A 151 -4.75 0.83 17.96
CA ILE A 151 -5.85 1.39 17.15
C ILE A 151 -6.47 2.63 17.84
N ASP A 152 -6.73 2.58 19.14
CA ASP A 152 -7.28 3.69 19.91
C ASP A 152 -6.36 4.91 19.85
N LYS A 153 -5.05 4.69 19.99
CA LYS A 153 -4.05 5.75 19.87
C LYS A 153 -4.05 6.39 18.47
N LEU A 154 -4.08 5.57 17.42
CA LEU A 154 -4.08 6.06 16.04
C LEU A 154 -5.36 6.82 15.69
N LEU A 155 -6.51 6.34 16.15
CA LEU A 155 -7.80 7.03 15.98
C LEU A 155 -7.83 8.37 16.73
N ALA A 156 -7.34 8.40 17.97
CA ALA A 156 -7.27 9.62 18.78
C ALA A 156 -6.34 10.68 18.15
N ALA A 157 -5.27 10.23 17.49
CA ALA A 157 -4.36 11.10 16.73
C ALA A 157 -4.89 11.50 15.34
N GLY A 158 -6.09 11.04 14.95
CA GLY A 158 -6.75 11.45 13.71
C GLY A 158 -6.27 10.73 12.45
N TYR A 159 -5.53 9.62 12.56
CA TYR A 159 -5.08 8.87 11.39
C TYR A 159 -6.24 8.10 10.75
N PRO A 160 -6.51 8.31 9.44
CA PRO A 160 -7.57 7.58 8.76
C PRO A 160 -7.14 6.14 8.47
N TYR A 161 -8.14 5.26 8.31
CA TYR A 161 -7.91 3.84 7.99
C TYR A 161 -6.98 3.63 6.79
N LYS A 162 -7.19 4.33 5.66
CA LYS A 162 -6.36 4.17 4.45
C LYS A 162 -4.89 4.48 4.73
N PHE A 163 -4.60 5.53 5.51
CA PHE A 163 -3.24 5.85 5.93
C PHE A 163 -2.64 4.70 6.74
N VAL A 164 -3.35 4.22 7.78
CA VAL A 164 -2.84 3.10 8.60
C VAL A 164 -2.63 1.85 7.76
N ALA A 165 -3.57 1.51 6.88
CA ALA A 165 -3.48 0.34 6.01
C ALA A 165 -2.25 0.41 5.08
N GLY A 166 -2.04 1.53 4.40
CA GLY A 166 -0.87 1.74 3.53
C GLY A 166 0.45 1.71 4.30
N TYR A 167 0.49 2.31 5.50
CA TYR A 167 1.68 2.26 6.35
C TYR A 167 2.01 0.83 6.77
N LEU A 168 1.00 0.04 7.17
CA LEU A 168 1.19 -1.35 7.55
C LEU A 168 1.63 -2.23 6.37
N VAL A 169 1.18 -1.94 5.14
CA VAL A 169 1.68 -2.58 3.93
C VAL A 169 3.18 -2.34 3.77
N ALA A 170 3.66 -1.11 3.94
CA ALA A 170 5.10 -0.80 3.92
C ALA A 170 5.89 -1.55 5.02
N LEU A 171 5.26 -1.82 6.18
CA LEU A 171 5.85 -2.61 7.27
C LEU A 171 5.73 -4.13 7.06
N GLY A 172 5.21 -4.59 5.92
CA GLY A 172 5.16 -6.00 5.51
C GLY A 172 3.82 -6.71 5.75
N ILE A 173 2.75 -6.01 6.10
CA ILE A 173 1.42 -6.62 6.19
C ILE A 173 0.87 -6.92 4.80
N GLN A 174 0.42 -8.15 4.59
CA GLN A 174 -0.20 -8.59 3.34
C GLN A 174 -1.49 -7.81 3.03
N GLY A 175 -1.72 -7.55 1.74
CA GLY A 175 -2.86 -6.74 1.26
C GLY A 175 -4.23 -7.21 1.78
N LYS A 176 -4.48 -8.53 1.85
CA LYS A 176 -5.73 -9.06 2.41
C LYS A 176 -5.92 -8.67 3.89
N ASN A 177 -4.85 -8.73 4.68
CA ASN A 177 -4.91 -8.39 6.11
C ASN A 177 -5.14 -6.90 6.31
N ALA A 178 -4.46 -6.05 5.53
CA ALA A 178 -4.60 -4.59 5.59
C ALA A 178 -5.95 -4.09 5.02
N ASP A 179 -6.48 -4.71 3.96
CA ASP A 179 -7.72 -4.27 3.30
C ASP A 179 -8.99 -4.82 3.96
N GLU A 180 -9.04 -6.12 4.26
CA GLU A 180 -10.28 -6.76 4.72
C GLU A 180 -10.39 -6.79 6.24
N TYR A 181 -9.37 -7.34 6.92
CA TYR A 181 -9.46 -7.61 8.35
C TYR A 181 -9.18 -6.37 9.20
N LEU A 182 -8.15 -5.58 8.86
CA LEU A 182 -7.88 -4.33 9.55
C LEU A 182 -9.07 -3.37 9.44
N LYS A 183 -9.63 -3.19 8.24
CA LYS A 183 -10.79 -2.31 7.98
C LYS A 183 -11.98 -2.61 8.88
N ARG A 184 -12.16 -3.89 9.22
CA ARG A 184 -13.23 -4.35 10.09
C ARG A 184 -13.05 -3.95 11.56
N ILE A 185 -11.80 -3.87 12.01
CA ILE A 185 -11.45 -3.66 13.43
C ILE A 185 -10.97 -2.24 13.72
N TYR A 186 -10.57 -1.50 12.69
CA TYR A 186 -10.17 -0.10 12.75
C TYR A 186 -11.39 0.81 12.90
N VAL A 187 -12.05 0.67 14.05
CA VAL A 187 -13.30 1.34 14.40
C VAL A 187 -13.23 1.84 15.85
N PRO A 188 -13.98 2.90 16.20
CA PRO A 188 -14.02 3.40 17.57
C PRO A 188 -14.57 2.33 18.53
N PRO A 189 -14.26 2.42 19.84
CA PRO A 189 -14.68 1.45 20.85
C PRO A 189 -16.17 1.07 20.79
N SER A 190 -17.05 2.04 20.52
CA SER A 190 -18.50 1.86 20.44
C SER A 190 -18.97 0.94 19.31
N LYS A 191 -18.15 0.72 18.28
CA LYS A 191 -18.46 -0.10 17.10
C LYS A 191 -17.77 -1.47 17.11
N ARG A 192 -16.99 -1.78 18.15
CA ARG A 192 -16.24 -3.04 18.24
C ARG A 192 -17.18 -4.22 18.47
N ARG A 193 -16.83 -5.34 17.84
CA ARG A 193 -17.49 -6.62 18.12
C ARG A 193 -17.14 -7.04 19.54
N ARG A 194 -18.15 -7.52 20.30
CA ARG A 194 -17.91 -8.05 21.64
C ARG A 194 -17.10 -9.35 21.53
N PRO A 195 -16.12 -9.58 22.42
CA PRO A 195 -15.44 -10.86 22.51
C PRO A 195 -16.47 -11.99 22.69
N GLY A 196 -16.21 -13.13 22.06
CA GLY A 196 -17.02 -14.32 22.29
C GLY A 196 -16.94 -14.73 23.76
N ARG A 197 -18.07 -15.09 24.37
CA ARG A 197 -18.04 -15.88 25.62
C ARG A 197 -17.61 -17.29 25.22
N PHE A 198 -16.42 -17.69 25.65
CA PHE A 198 -16.03 -19.09 25.72
C PHE A 198 -16.54 -19.67 27.03
#